data_AF-A0A1W7R794-F1
#
_entry.id   AF-A0A1W7R794-F1
#
_cell.length_a   1.000
_cell.length_b   1.000
_cell.length_c   1.000
_cell.angle_alpha   90.00
_cell.angle_beta   90.00
_cell.angle_gamma   90.00
#
_symmetry.space_group_name_H-M   'P 1'
#
loop_
_entity.id
_entity.type
_entity.pdbx_description
1 polymer ?
#
loop_
_entity_poly.entity_id
_entity_poly.type
_entity_poly.pdbx_seq_one_letter_code
_entity_poly.pdbx_strand_id
1 'polypeptide(L)'
;MHVLKSLAMYLIAIQTAAIHSDQTCSRHRQRIKHRFHALRHCQRSNRTIIGLINVKSVGECAEYARKKHGMAFNYGPNDRQETNLFDVLRVQQAAKSNQSSVAPKGTDTITTDPEEFFNCQVLDCPEYRNLSTIVNDTRFDYYSLYTREPPSENATCLPSVGMFVIDDRKLNYSQAYNECRSMGGSLGHVASEVRTNQLTKMLIQELNRKNDTEATTGNRTMEGVYVGLNETIRGAFITSGSEPLECFLYRAWAPGHPRSLS
;
A
#
# COMPACT_ATOMS: atom_id res chain seq x y z
N MET A 1 21.14 -32.31 41.27
CA MET A 1 19.68 -32.06 41.22
C MET A 1 19.29 -30.58 41.13
N HIS A 2 20.09 -29.63 41.60
CA HIS A 2 19.77 -28.18 41.51
C HIS A 2 19.92 -27.58 40.10
N VAL A 3 20.94 -28.00 39.35
CA VAL A 3 21.21 -27.49 37.98
C VAL A 3 20.05 -27.82 37.02
N LEU A 4 19.44 -29.00 37.15
CA LEU A 4 18.31 -29.42 36.33
C LEU A 4 17.04 -28.58 36.61
N LYS A 5 16.83 -28.16 37.86
CA LYS A 5 15.71 -27.29 38.25
C LYS A 5 15.89 -25.86 37.72
N SER A 6 17.11 -25.33 37.75
CA SER A 6 17.42 -24.01 37.15
C SER A 6 17.25 -24.01 35.63
N LEU A 7 17.72 -25.05 34.94
CA LEU A 7 17.51 -25.21 33.50
C LEU A 7 16.02 -25.32 33.15
N ALA A 8 15.25 -26.10 33.91
CA ALA A 8 13.81 -26.22 33.70
C ALA A 8 13.08 -24.89 33.91
N MET A 9 13.40 -24.12 34.96
CA MET A 9 12.83 -22.80 35.20
C MET A 9 13.18 -21.80 34.09
N TYR A 10 14.41 -21.83 33.59
CA TYR A 10 14.87 -20.96 32.50
C TYR A 10 14.15 -21.29 31.18
N LEU A 11 13.96 -22.58 30.87
CA LEU A 11 13.23 -23.03 29.69
C LEU A 11 11.74 -22.64 29.76
N ILE A 12 11.10 -22.77 30.93
CA ILE A 12 9.70 -22.35 31.14
C ILE A 12 9.57 -20.83 30.96
N ALA A 13 10.49 -20.04 31.51
CA ALA A 13 10.49 -18.58 31.35
C ALA A 13 10.62 -18.16 29.87
N ILE A 14 11.51 -18.80 29.10
CA ILE A 14 11.69 -18.54 27.67
C ILE A 14 10.42 -18.90 26.88
N GLN A 15 9.80 -20.06 27.14
CA GLN A 15 8.57 -20.46 26.46
C GLN A 15 7.42 -19.50 26.74
N THR A 16 7.24 -19.07 27.99
CA THR A 16 6.16 -18.13 28.34
C THR A 16 6.33 -16.76 27.68
N ALA A 17 7.56 -16.24 27.58
CA ALA A 17 7.85 -14.97 26.92
C ALA A 17 7.61 -15.03 25.40
N ALA A 18 8.02 -16.12 24.73
CA ALA A 18 7.82 -16.31 23.30
C ALA A 18 6.33 -16.45 22.91
N ILE A 19 5.53 -17.13 23.74
CA ILE A 19 4.09 -17.30 23.49
C ILE A 19 3.33 -15.97 23.65
N HIS A 20 3.72 -15.13 24.62
CA HIS A 20 3.09 -13.82 24.83
C HIS A 20 3.40 -12.81 23.72
N SER A 21 4.62 -12.83 23.16
CA SER A 21 4.96 -11.94 22.04
C SER A 21 4.19 -12.33 20.78
N ASP A 22 4.08 -13.63 20.47
CA ASP A 22 3.35 -14.12 19.28
C ASP A 22 1.85 -13.80 19.35
N GLN A 23 1.23 -13.98 20.53
CA GLN A 23 -0.18 -13.63 20.72
C GLN A 23 -0.41 -12.12 20.64
N THR A 24 0.52 -11.30 21.15
CA THR A 24 0.45 -9.83 21.07
C THR A 24 0.58 -9.36 19.62
N CYS A 25 1.57 -9.86 18.90
CA CYS A 25 1.78 -9.51 17.49
C CYS A 25 0.63 -9.97 16.60
N SER A 26 0.06 -11.15 16.86
CA SER A 26 -1.13 -11.64 16.16
C SER A 26 -2.35 -10.72 16.37
N ARG A 27 -2.55 -10.20 17.59
CA ARG A 27 -3.62 -9.23 17.88
C ARG A 27 -3.41 -7.91 17.14
N HIS A 28 -2.17 -7.40 17.09
CA HIS A 28 -1.86 -6.17 16.35
C HIS A 28 -2.14 -6.32 14.84
N ARG A 29 -1.72 -7.44 14.24
CA ARG A 29 -2.02 -7.76 12.83
C ARG A 29 -3.51 -7.81 12.53
N GLN A 30 -4.33 -8.32 13.45
CA GLN A 30 -5.79 -8.40 13.27
C GLN A 30 -6.52 -7.05 13.41
N ARG A 31 -5.94 -6.07 14.11
CA ARG A 31 -6.55 -4.74 14.30
C ARG A 31 -6.56 -3.92 13.00
N ILE A 32 -5.54 -4.07 12.17
CA ILE A 32 -5.40 -3.27 10.95
C ILE A 32 -6.22 -3.92 9.82
N LYS A 33 -7.52 -3.63 9.79
CA LYS A 33 -8.39 -4.02 8.67
C LYS A 33 -8.57 -2.84 7.72
N HIS A 34 -7.68 -2.73 6.75
CA HIS A 34 -7.82 -1.77 5.65
C HIS A 34 -9.14 -2.02 4.92
N ARG A 35 -10.05 -1.03 4.93
CA ARG A 35 -11.36 -1.15 4.28
C ARG A 35 -11.30 -0.54 2.89
N PHE A 36 -11.79 -1.30 1.92
CA PHE A 36 -11.98 -0.80 0.56
C PHE A 36 -13.37 -0.19 0.46
N HIS A 37 -13.47 0.89 -0.28
CA HIS A 37 -14.71 1.63 -0.50
C HIS A 37 -14.93 1.81 -1.99
N ALA A 38 -16.19 1.63 -2.43
CA ALA A 38 -16.59 1.91 -3.80
C ALA A 38 -16.43 3.41 -4.08
N LEU A 39 -15.70 3.74 -5.13
CA LEU A 39 -15.47 5.12 -5.57
C LEU A 39 -16.19 5.43 -6.88
N ARG A 40 -16.26 4.45 -7.79
CA ARG A 40 -16.93 4.59 -9.08
C ARG A 40 -17.73 3.33 -9.39
N HIS A 41 -18.90 3.55 -9.97
CA HIS A 41 -19.75 2.48 -10.47
C HIS A 41 -19.71 2.45 -11.99
N CYS A 42 -19.85 1.27 -12.59
CA CYS A 42 -19.80 1.06 -14.04
C CYS A 42 -18.51 1.59 -14.68
N GLN A 43 -17.42 1.54 -13.92
CA GLN A 43 -16.11 2.02 -14.29
C GLN A 43 -15.04 1.15 -13.63
N ARG A 44 -13.93 0.95 -14.35
CA ARG A 44 -12.73 0.26 -13.84
C ARG A 44 -11.48 1.09 -14.08
N SER A 45 -10.44 0.84 -13.30
CA SER A 45 -9.12 1.43 -13.50
C SER A 45 -8.23 0.47 -14.30
N ASN A 46 -7.51 1.01 -15.28
CA ASN A 46 -6.47 0.32 -16.06
C ASN A 46 -5.07 0.48 -15.42
N ARG A 47 -5.00 0.73 -14.10
CA ARG A 47 -3.74 0.64 -13.35
C ARG A 47 -3.16 -0.78 -13.41
N THR A 48 -1.89 -0.92 -13.03
CA THR A 48 -1.19 -2.19 -13.03
C THR A 48 -1.92 -3.22 -12.16
N ILE A 49 -2.32 -4.33 -12.78
CA ILE A 49 -2.92 -5.47 -12.08
C ILE A 49 -1.82 -6.34 -11.49
N ILE A 50 -1.98 -6.70 -10.21
CA ILE A 50 -1.07 -7.57 -9.45
C ILE A 50 -1.73 -8.87 -8.98
N GLY A 51 -3.01 -9.05 -9.30
CA GLY A 51 -3.74 -10.26 -8.97
C GLY A 51 -5.09 -10.32 -9.68
N LEU A 52 -5.40 -11.51 -10.18
CA LEU A 52 -6.65 -11.84 -10.84
C LEU A 52 -7.29 -13.03 -10.12
N ILE A 53 -8.61 -12.98 -9.89
CA ILE A 53 -9.38 -14.11 -9.34
C ILE A 53 -10.87 -13.94 -9.67
N ASN A 54 -11.61 -15.04 -9.68
CA ASN A 54 -13.08 -15.03 -9.69
C ASN A 54 -13.61 -15.28 -8.28
N VAL A 55 -14.44 -14.37 -7.78
CA VAL A 55 -14.99 -14.41 -6.40
C VAL A 55 -16.47 -14.07 -6.39
N LYS A 56 -17.18 -14.49 -5.34
CA LYS A 56 -18.64 -14.34 -5.27
C LYS A 56 -19.09 -12.99 -4.72
N SER A 57 -18.21 -12.28 -4.03
CA SER A 57 -18.56 -11.01 -3.37
C SER A 57 -17.41 -10.00 -3.38
N VAL A 58 -17.77 -8.72 -3.24
CA VAL A 58 -16.82 -7.61 -3.00
C VAL A 58 -15.92 -7.92 -1.79
N GLY A 59 -16.48 -8.54 -0.75
CA GLY A 59 -15.75 -8.89 0.46
C GLY A 59 -14.61 -9.88 0.20
N GLU A 60 -14.88 -10.92 -0.59
CA GLU A 60 -13.85 -11.88 -1.00
C GLU A 60 -12.76 -11.22 -1.86
N CYS A 61 -13.14 -10.33 -2.78
CA CYS A 61 -12.17 -9.57 -3.58
C CYS A 61 -11.30 -8.68 -2.68
N ALA A 62 -11.89 -8.01 -1.69
CA ALA A 62 -11.17 -7.19 -0.72
C ALA A 62 -10.18 -8.01 0.14
N GLU A 63 -10.55 -9.21 0.58
CA GLU A 63 -9.62 -10.10 1.29
C GLU A 63 -8.45 -10.54 0.38
N TYR A 64 -8.75 -10.87 -0.87
CA TYR A 64 -7.70 -11.22 -1.85
C TYR A 64 -6.76 -10.04 -2.13
N ALA A 65 -7.31 -8.83 -2.28
CA ALA A 65 -6.53 -7.61 -2.44
C ALA A 65 -5.57 -7.39 -1.25
N ARG A 66 -6.03 -7.59 0.00
CA ARG A 66 -5.15 -7.50 1.18
C ARG A 66 -4.02 -8.52 1.15
N LYS A 67 -4.33 -9.78 0.79
CA LYS A 67 -3.33 -10.85 0.67
C LYS A 67 -2.28 -10.53 -0.40
N LYS A 68 -2.67 -9.84 -1.46
CA LYS A 68 -1.78 -9.38 -2.54
C LYS A 68 -1.13 -8.03 -2.27
N HIS A 69 -1.37 -7.41 -1.11
CA HIS A 69 -0.93 -6.05 -0.80
C HIS A 69 -1.42 -4.99 -1.81
N GLY A 70 -2.54 -5.23 -2.47
CA GLY A 70 -3.16 -4.28 -3.39
C GLY A 70 -3.82 -3.12 -2.66
N MET A 71 -3.80 -1.94 -3.29
CA MET A 71 -4.34 -0.70 -2.73
C MET A 71 -5.68 -0.28 -3.33
N ALA A 72 -6.06 -0.92 -4.43
CA ALA A 72 -7.35 -0.77 -5.08
C ALA A 72 -7.72 -2.08 -5.79
N PHE A 73 -8.96 -2.19 -6.23
CA PHE A 73 -9.38 -3.26 -7.12
C PHE A 73 -10.59 -2.86 -7.97
N ASN A 74 -10.71 -3.52 -9.13
CA ASN A 74 -11.95 -3.54 -9.91
C ASN A 74 -12.72 -4.81 -9.52
N TYR A 75 -14.03 -4.68 -9.29
CA TYR A 75 -14.89 -5.81 -9.01
C TYR A 75 -16.14 -5.81 -9.89
N GLY A 76 -16.36 -6.91 -10.60
CA GLY A 76 -17.54 -7.17 -11.41
C GLY A 76 -18.49 -8.13 -10.68
N PRO A 77 -19.68 -7.67 -10.25
CA PRO A 77 -20.69 -8.55 -9.68
C PRO A 77 -21.17 -9.61 -10.69
N ASN A 78 -21.41 -10.84 -10.23
CA ASN A 78 -21.82 -11.96 -11.11
C ASN A 78 -23.21 -11.78 -11.74
N ASP A 79 -24.02 -10.87 -11.21
CA ASP A 79 -25.35 -10.53 -11.74
C ASP A 79 -25.31 -9.48 -12.86
N ARG A 80 -24.14 -8.90 -13.16
CA ARG A 80 -23.98 -7.98 -14.29
C ARG A 80 -23.77 -8.74 -15.59
N GLN A 81 -24.31 -8.18 -16.68
CA GLN A 81 -24.07 -8.70 -18.02
C GLN A 81 -22.57 -8.71 -18.34
N GLU A 82 -22.11 -9.78 -19.01
CA GLU A 82 -20.71 -9.93 -19.44
C GLU A 82 -20.29 -8.91 -20.52
N THR A 83 -21.25 -8.17 -21.06
CA THR A 83 -21.03 -7.17 -22.12
C THR A 83 -20.88 -5.77 -21.54
N ASN A 84 -19.84 -5.05 -21.96
CA ASN A 84 -19.70 -3.63 -21.66
C ASN A 84 -20.66 -2.80 -22.55
N LEU A 85 -21.70 -2.23 -21.94
CA LEU A 85 -22.71 -1.45 -22.67
C LEU A 85 -22.11 -0.21 -23.36
N PHE A 86 -21.05 0.38 -22.79
CA PHE A 86 -20.37 1.53 -23.40
C PHE A 86 -19.70 1.17 -24.73
N ASP A 87 -19.13 -0.02 -24.84
CA ASP A 87 -18.55 -0.49 -26.10
C ASP A 87 -19.62 -0.75 -27.16
N VAL A 88 -20.74 -1.36 -26.76
CA VAL A 88 -21.89 -1.58 -27.66
C VAL A 88 -22.40 -0.27 -28.23
N LEU A 89 -22.61 0.74 -27.36
CA LEU A 89 -23.09 2.06 -27.78
C LEU A 89 -22.09 2.77 -28.71
N ARG A 90 -20.78 2.67 -28.41
CA ARG A 90 -19.72 3.24 -29.25
C ARG A 90 -19.71 2.62 -30.65
N VAL A 91 -19.82 1.29 -30.74
CA VAL A 91 -19.87 0.57 -32.03
C VAL A 91 -21.13 0.95 -32.81
N GLN A 92 -22.28 1.05 -32.15
CA GLN A 92 -23.53 1.48 -32.80
C GLN A 92 -23.44 2.91 -33.34
N GLN A 93 -22.78 3.82 -32.63
CA GLN A 93 -22.58 5.20 -33.09
C GLN A 93 -21.61 5.28 -34.27
N ALA A 94 -20.50 4.54 -34.23
CA ALA A 94 -19.53 4.46 -35.33
C ALA A 94 -20.15 3.88 -36.61
N ALA A 95 -20.99 2.84 -36.47
CA ALA A 95 -21.74 2.28 -37.59
C ALA A 95 -22.73 3.28 -38.22
N LYS A 96 -23.25 4.23 -37.44
CA LYS A 96 -24.11 5.32 -37.93
C LYS A 96 -23.33 6.49 -38.56
N SER A 97 -22.04 6.66 -38.24
CA SER A 97 -21.23 7.80 -38.71
C SER A 97 -20.42 7.54 -39.98
N ASN A 98 -20.53 6.36 -40.63
CA ASN A 98 -19.71 5.94 -41.78
C ASN A 98 -18.19 6.12 -41.54
N GLN A 99 -17.74 6.13 -40.29
CA GLN A 99 -16.32 6.08 -39.97
C GLN A 99 -15.89 4.62 -39.86
N SER A 100 -14.86 4.27 -40.63
CA SER A 100 -14.27 2.93 -40.75
C SER A 100 -14.18 2.21 -39.41
N SER A 101 -14.67 0.98 -39.39
CA SER A 101 -14.76 0.08 -38.26
C SER A 101 -13.37 -0.26 -37.70
N VAL A 102 -13.00 0.35 -36.57
CA VAL A 102 -12.16 -0.37 -35.62
C VAL A 102 -13.02 -1.54 -35.12
N ALA A 103 -12.61 -2.77 -35.43
CA ALA A 103 -13.30 -3.98 -35.00
C ALA A 103 -13.59 -3.91 -33.49
N PRO A 104 -14.78 -4.31 -33.02
CA PRO A 104 -15.04 -4.45 -31.59
C PRO A 104 -13.94 -5.33 -30.99
N LYS A 105 -13.26 -4.84 -29.95
CA LYS A 105 -12.47 -5.72 -29.08
C LYS A 105 -13.46 -6.77 -28.55
N GLY A 106 -13.35 -8.02 -28.99
CA GLY A 106 -14.30 -9.05 -28.58
C GLY A 106 -14.34 -10.35 -29.37
N THR A 107 -13.71 -10.49 -30.55
CA THR A 107 -13.84 -11.73 -31.34
C THR A 107 -12.65 -12.69 -31.28
N ASP A 108 -11.49 -12.31 -30.73
CA ASP A 108 -10.33 -13.21 -30.49
C ASP A 108 -9.67 -12.94 -29.11
N THR A 109 -10.47 -12.92 -28.05
CA THR A 109 -10.07 -12.41 -26.71
C THR A 109 -9.36 -13.40 -25.80
N ILE A 110 -9.34 -14.70 -26.11
CA ILE A 110 -8.72 -15.70 -25.20
C ILE A 110 -7.19 -15.51 -25.10
N THR A 111 -6.54 -14.97 -26.13
CA THR A 111 -5.07 -14.78 -26.16
C THR A 111 -4.62 -13.33 -25.95
N THR A 112 -5.53 -12.35 -26.02
CA THR A 112 -5.17 -10.93 -26.07
C THR A 112 -5.50 -10.13 -24.82
N ASP A 113 -6.50 -10.53 -24.03
CA ASP A 113 -6.86 -9.83 -22.78
C ASP A 113 -7.38 -10.82 -21.72
N PRO A 114 -6.49 -11.60 -21.08
CA PRO A 114 -6.88 -12.61 -20.10
C PRO A 114 -7.55 -12.02 -18.86
N GLU A 115 -7.43 -10.71 -18.64
CA GLU A 115 -7.98 -10.00 -17.48
C GLU A 115 -9.51 -9.89 -17.53
N GLU A 116 -10.10 -9.96 -18.73
CA GLU A 116 -11.55 -9.86 -18.93
C GLU A 116 -12.33 -11.06 -18.37
N PHE A 117 -11.66 -12.19 -18.13
CA PHE A 117 -12.27 -13.40 -17.57
C PHE A 117 -12.33 -13.41 -16.04
N PHE A 118 -11.78 -12.37 -15.40
CA PHE A 118 -11.70 -12.28 -13.95
C PHE A 118 -12.52 -11.12 -13.42
N ASN A 119 -13.46 -11.44 -12.54
CA ASN A 119 -14.35 -10.47 -11.94
C ASN A 119 -13.72 -9.71 -10.76
N CYS A 120 -12.52 -10.08 -10.32
CA CYS A 120 -11.75 -9.34 -9.32
C CYS A 120 -10.34 -9.10 -9.84
N GLN A 121 -10.02 -7.81 -10.04
CA GLN A 121 -8.73 -7.35 -10.56
C GLN A 121 -8.07 -6.47 -9.50
N VAL A 122 -7.06 -6.98 -8.82
CA VAL A 122 -6.34 -6.28 -7.75
C VAL A 122 -5.27 -5.39 -8.36
N LEU A 123 -5.23 -4.13 -7.94
CA LEU A 123 -4.36 -3.09 -8.47
C LEU A 123 -3.25 -2.75 -7.47
N ASP A 124 -2.05 -2.46 -8.00
CA ASP A 124 -0.91 -2.07 -7.18
C ASP A 124 -1.12 -0.75 -6.45
N CYS A 125 -1.67 0.25 -7.14
CA CYS A 125 -1.85 1.63 -6.72
C CYS A 125 -3.29 2.09 -6.93
N PRO A 126 -3.81 2.97 -6.05
CA PRO A 126 -5.11 3.58 -6.25
C PRO A 126 -5.04 4.70 -7.29
N GLU A 127 -6.22 5.16 -7.69
CA GLU A 127 -6.40 6.43 -8.38
C GLU A 127 -6.59 7.53 -7.33
N TYR A 128 -5.73 8.55 -7.36
CA TYR A 128 -5.72 9.59 -6.31
C TYR A 128 -5.28 11.00 -6.80
N ARG A 129 -4.90 11.16 -8.08
CA ARG A 129 -4.58 12.46 -8.69
C ARG A 129 -5.47 12.71 -9.91
N ASN A 130 -5.13 12.04 -11.01
CA ASN A 130 -5.87 12.08 -12.26
C ASN A 130 -6.51 10.71 -12.44
N LEU A 131 -7.84 10.69 -12.59
CA LEU A 131 -8.60 9.49 -12.92
C LEU A 131 -8.39 9.09 -14.40
N SER A 132 -7.21 9.35 -14.95
CA SER A 132 -6.90 9.22 -16.37
C SER A 132 -6.88 7.78 -16.85
N THR A 133 -6.69 6.82 -15.93
CA THR A 133 -6.75 5.40 -16.26
C THR A 133 -8.10 4.78 -15.94
N ILE A 134 -9.05 5.56 -15.41
CA ILE A 134 -10.44 5.11 -15.27
C ILE A 134 -11.08 5.05 -16.66
N VAL A 135 -11.66 3.89 -16.96
CA VAL A 135 -12.41 3.63 -18.18
C VAL A 135 -13.84 3.24 -17.85
N ASN A 136 -14.75 3.62 -18.75
CA ASN A 136 -16.16 3.26 -18.64
C ASN A 136 -16.35 1.78 -18.98
N ASP A 137 -16.77 0.99 -17.99
CA ASP A 137 -17.00 -0.43 -18.13
C ASP A 137 -18.14 -0.85 -17.22
N THR A 138 -19.34 -1.04 -17.78
CA THR A 138 -20.54 -1.35 -16.99
C THR A 138 -20.42 -2.63 -16.17
N ARG A 139 -19.49 -3.51 -16.54
CA ARG A 139 -19.27 -4.79 -15.89
C ARG A 139 -18.64 -4.64 -14.51
N PHE A 140 -17.91 -3.54 -14.25
CA PHE A 140 -17.08 -3.37 -13.06
C PHE A 140 -17.44 -2.13 -12.25
N ASP A 141 -17.16 -2.20 -10.95
CA ASP A 141 -17.06 -1.06 -10.04
C ASP A 141 -15.62 -0.96 -9.50
N TYR A 142 -15.18 0.27 -9.25
CA TYR A 142 -13.84 0.58 -8.76
C TYR A 142 -13.84 0.84 -7.24
N TYR A 143 -12.94 0.15 -6.53
CA TYR A 143 -12.78 0.23 -5.09
C TYR A 143 -11.36 0.63 -4.71
N SER A 144 -11.20 1.44 -3.66
CA SER A 144 -9.90 1.91 -3.18
C SER A 144 -9.81 1.89 -1.66
N LEU A 145 -8.59 1.76 -1.12
CA LEU A 145 -8.29 1.98 0.30
C LEU A 145 -8.33 3.46 0.70
N TYR A 146 -8.13 4.37 -0.25
CA TYR A 146 -7.84 5.78 0.01
C TYR A 146 -9.04 6.67 -0.36
N THR A 147 -10.08 6.66 0.48
CA THR A 147 -11.39 7.27 0.13
C THR A 147 -11.94 8.28 1.12
N ARG A 148 -11.70 8.09 2.42
CA ARG A 148 -12.21 9.01 3.46
C ARG A 148 -11.38 10.28 3.59
N GLU A 149 -10.11 10.22 3.25
CA GLU A 149 -9.17 11.34 3.18
C GLU A 149 -8.20 11.00 2.05
N PRO A 150 -8.44 11.50 0.82
CA PRO A 150 -7.54 11.21 -0.29
C PRO A 150 -6.14 11.74 0.06
N PRO A 151 -5.08 11.01 -0.32
CA PRO A 151 -3.72 11.48 -0.15
C PRO A 151 -3.56 12.88 -0.78
N SER A 152 -2.71 13.69 -0.18
CA SER A 152 -2.32 14.99 -0.73
C SER A 152 -1.95 14.89 -2.22
N GLU A 153 -2.16 15.96 -2.98
CA GLU A 153 -1.84 15.99 -4.42
C GLU A 153 -0.37 15.66 -4.71
N ASN A 154 0.54 15.93 -3.77
CA ASN A 154 1.95 15.61 -3.87
C ASN A 154 2.31 14.19 -3.38
N ALA A 155 1.33 13.36 -3.00
CA ALA A 155 1.58 12.01 -2.55
C ALA A 155 2.11 11.13 -3.68
N THR A 156 2.97 10.18 -3.35
CA THR A 156 3.52 9.19 -4.26
C THR A 156 3.06 7.81 -3.83
N CYS A 157 2.57 7.05 -4.80
CA CYS A 157 2.23 5.66 -4.58
C CYS A 157 3.48 4.79 -4.69
N LEU A 158 3.76 3.99 -3.67
CA LEU A 158 4.78 2.94 -3.69
C LEU A 158 4.05 1.58 -3.74
N PRO A 159 4.05 0.88 -4.89
CA PRO A 159 3.36 -0.40 -5.08
C PRO A 159 3.57 -1.39 -3.93
N SER A 160 2.48 -2.00 -3.44
CA SER A 160 2.48 -2.94 -2.30
C SER A 160 2.97 -2.39 -0.95
N VAL A 161 3.35 -1.11 -0.87
CA VAL A 161 3.92 -0.50 0.34
C VAL A 161 2.97 0.52 0.97
N GLY A 162 2.43 1.44 0.16
CA GLY A 162 1.54 2.50 0.63
C GLY A 162 1.63 3.81 -0.17
N MET A 163 0.87 4.80 0.29
CA MET A 163 0.90 6.19 -0.19
C MET A 163 1.75 7.04 0.76
N PHE A 164 2.67 7.84 0.20
CA PHE A 164 3.63 8.62 0.99
C PHE A 164 3.75 10.06 0.51
N VAL A 165 3.97 10.97 1.44
CA VAL A 165 4.32 12.37 1.19
C VAL A 165 5.66 12.61 1.88
N ILE A 166 6.57 13.31 1.20
CA ILE A 166 7.78 13.84 1.82
C ILE A 166 7.51 15.31 2.17
N ASP A 167 7.57 15.62 3.46
CA ASP A 167 7.59 16.99 3.96
C ASP A 167 9.05 17.43 4.08
N ASP A 168 9.41 18.49 3.37
CA ASP A 168 10.77 19.00 3.29
C ASP A 168 11.08 20.10 4.30
N ARG A 169 10.10 20.49 5.12
CA ARG A 169 10.31 21.44 6.20
C ARG A 169 11.22 20.83 7.26
N LYS A 170 12.19 21.62 7.74
CA LYS A 170 13.03 21.23 8.87
C LYS A 170 12.24 21.32 10.17
N LEU A 171 11.70 20.19 10.59
CA LEU A 171 10.92 20.04 11.81
C LEU A 171 11.70 19.24 12.85
N ASN A 172 11.28 19.28 14.11
CA ASN A 172 11.66 18.23 15.07
C ASN A 172 10.72 17.02 14.96
N TYR A 173 11.07 15.91 15.62
CA TYR A 173 10.27 14.67 15.54
C TYR A 173 8.80 14.87 15.91
N SER A 174 8.52 15.59 17.00
CA SER A 174 7.15 15.78 17.49
C SER A 174 6.31 16.64 16.54
N GLN A 175 6.92 17.68 15.96
CA GLN A 175 6.31 18.50 14.92
C GLN A 175 6.03 17.66 13.67
N ALA A 176 7.02 16.94 13.15
CA ALA A 176 6.86 16.07 11.99
C ALA A 176 5.75 15.03 12.20
N TYR A 177 5.67 14.42 13.39
CA TYR A 177 4.60 13.50 13.75
C TYR A 177 3.22 14.16 13.69
N ASN A 178 3.07 15.35 14.27
CA ASN A 178 1.79 16.06 14.28
C ASN A 178 1.39 16.57 12.89
N GLU A 179 2.35 17.00 12.06
CA GLU A 179 2.11 17.39 10.66
C GLU A 179 1.66 16.19 9.81
N CYS A 180 2.28 15.02 9.96
CA CYS A 180 1.79 13.82 9.26
C CYS A 180 0.36 13.45 9.70
N ARG A 181 0.02 13.65 10.98
CA ARG A 181 -1.33 13.41 11.50
C ARG A 181 -2.37 14.41 11.01
N SER A 182 -2.00 15.69 10.86
CA SER A 182 -2.92 16.71 10.33
C SER A 182 -3.30 16.45 8.87
N MET A 183 -2.44 15.75 8.12
CA MET A 183 -2.70 15.28 6.75
C MET A 183 -3.49 13.95 6.67
N GLY A 184 -4.07 13.47 7.76
CA GLY A 184 -4.78 12.17 7.76
C GLY A 184 -3.85 10.94 7.75
N GLY A 185 -2.55 11.16 7.92
CA GLY A 185 -1.51 10.14 7.87
C GLY A 185 -0.80 9.92 9.20
N SER A 186 0.38 9.33 9.13
CA SER A 186 1.33 9.22 10.23
C SER A 186 2.75 9.11 9.68
N LEU A 187 3.77 9.29 10.52
CA LEU A 187 5.15 9.06 10.09
C LEU A 187 5.30 7.62 9.56
N GLY A 188 5.87 7.47 8.36
CA GLY A 188 6.07 6.16 7.73
C GLY A 188 7.05 5.30 8.53
N HIS A 189 6.66 4.08 8.91
CA HIS A 189 7.54 3.16 9.64
C HIS A 189 8.38 2.31 8.69
N VAL A 190 9.58 1.91 9.09
CA VAL A 190 10.57 1.18 8.26
C VAL A 190 10.76 -0.28 8.71
N ALA A 191 9.70 -0.90 9.21
CA ALA A 191 9.76 -2.22 9.84
C ALA A 191 9.76 -3.41 8.84
N SER A 192 10.00 -3.15 7.55
CA SER A 192 10.20 -4.18 6.53
C SER A 192 11.24 -3.75 5.50
N GLU A 193 11.93 -4.73 4.92
CA GLU A 193 12.96 -4.49 3.90
C GLU A 193 12.38 -3.79 2.66
N VAL A 194 11.29 -4.33 2.12
CA VAL A 194 10.62 -3.78 0.93
C VAL A 194 10.25 -2.32 1.15
N ARG A 195 9.67 -1.98 2.30
CA ARG A 195 9.28 -0.61 2.61
C ARG A 195 10.49 0.30 2.75
N THR A 196 11.52 -0.13 3.46
CA THR A 196 12.74 0.65 3.66
C THR A 196 13.42 0.95 2.32
N ASN A 197 13.60 -0.07 1.47
CA ASN A 197 14.23 0.10 0.16
C ASN A 197 13.42 1.02 -0.76
N GLN A 198 12.09 0.91 -0.78
CA GLN A 198 11.23 1.75 -1.62
C GLN A 198 11.21 3.21 -1.13
N LEU A 199 11.14 3.44 0.19
CA LEU A 199 11.22 4.78 0.77
C LEU A 199 12.57 5.45 0.51
N THR A 200 13.68 4.71 0.65
CA THR A 200 15.01 5.24 0.33
C THR A 200 15.12 5.62 -1.14
N LYS A 201 14.58 4.81 -2.07
CA LYS A 201 14.55 5.16 -3.50
C LYS A 201 13.75 6.43 -3.77
N MET A 202 12.56 6.56 -3.16
CA MET A 202 11.74 7.76 -3.27
C MET A 202 12.47 9.00 -2.75
N LEU A 203 13.15 8.90 -1.60
CA LEU A 203 13.92 10.00 -1.02
C LEU A 203 15.08 10.44 -1.92
N ILE A 204 15.84 9.48 -2.47
CA ILE A 204 16.94 9.77 -3.41
C ILE A 204 16.41 10.47 -4.67
N GLN A 205 15.26 10.03 -5.20
CA GLN A 205 14.63 10.65 -6.37
C GLN A 205 14.21 12.10 -6.10
N GLU A 206 13.57 12.38 -4.95
CA GLU A 206 13.19 13.75 -4.59
C GLU A 206 14.40 14.66 -4.35
N LEU A 207 15.49 14.13 -3.79
CA LEU A 207 16.73 14.87 -3.63
C LEU A 207 17.37 15.23 -4.97
N ASN A 208 17.45 14.28 -5.90
CA ASN A 208 17.99 14.52 -7.24
C ASN A 208 17.16 15.58 -7.98
N ARG A 209 15.82 15.49 -7.89
CA ARG A 209 14.91 16.49 -8.48
C ARG A 209 15.18 17.90 -7.96
N LYS A 210 15.51 18.05 -6.68
CA LYS A 210 15.85 19.36 -6.07
C LYS A 210 17.23 19.86 -6.48
N ASN A 211 18.20 18.97 -6.65
CA ASN A 211 19.54 19.33 -7.11
C ASN A 211 19.53 19.89 -8.54
N ASP A 212 18.65 19.39 -9.41
CA ASP A 212 18.49 19.92 -10.77
C ASP A 212 17.93 21.36 -10.79
N THR A 213 17.13 21.73 -9.79
CA THR A 213 16.55 23.08 -9.65
C THR A 213 17.45 24.07 -8.92
N GLU A 214 18.42 23.60 -8.15
CA GLU A 214 19.36 24.42 -7.39
C GLU A 214 20.78 24.08 -7.82
N ALA A 215 21.31 24.85 -8.79
CA ALA A 215 22.71 24.79 -9.25
C ALA A 215 23.70 25.17 -8.14
N THR A 216 23.78 24.34 -7.09
CA THR A 216 24.64 24.57 -5.93
C THR A 216 25.56 23.38 -5.76
N THR A 217 26.81 23.58 -6.15
CA THR A 217 28.00 22.74 -5.99
C THR A 217 28.42 22.60 -4.52
N GLY A 218 27.55 22.04 -3.69
CA GLY A 218 27.86 21.67 -2.31
C GLY A 218 27.54 20.19 -2.06
N ASN A 219 28.47 19.46 -1.44
CA ASN A 219 28.23 18.13 -0.89
C ASN A 219 27.14 18.23 0.19
N ARG A 220 25.86 18.21 -0.21
CA ARG A 220 24.73 18.07 0.71
C ARG A 220 24.75 16.66 1.25
N THR A 221 25.29 16.50 2.45
CA THR A 221 25.06 15.32 3.27
C THR A 221 23.57 15.27 3.60
N MET A 222 22.94 14.14 3.28
CA MET A 222 21.51 13.94 3.52
C MET A 222 21.23 14.00 5.02
N GLU A 223 20.59 15.08 5.48
CA GLU A 223 19.93 15.11 6.79
C GLU A 223 18.83 14.05 6.73
N GLY A 224 18.97 12.96 7.51
CA GLY A 224 18.04 11.84 7.48
C GLY A 224 16.60 12.29 7.73
N VAL A 225 15.63 11.50 7.27
CA VAL A 225 14.20 11.75 7.49
C VAL A 225 13.71 11.08 8.77
N TYR A 226 12.76 11.70 9.46
CA TYR A 226 12.09 11.05 10.58
C TYR A 226 11.21 9.90 10.08
N VAL A 227 11.30 8.77 10.78
CA VAL A 227 10.46 7.59 10.54
C VAL A 227 9.52 7.37 11.71
N GLY A 228 8.45 6.63 11.47
CA GLY A 228 7.45 6.25 12.44
C GLY A 228 7.91 5.18 13.40
N LEU A 229 8.97 5.44 14.15
CA LEU A 229 9.51 4.59 15.20
C LEU A 229 9.80 5.44 16.42
N ASN A 230 9.18 5.12 17.55
CA ASN A 230 9.33 5.86 18.81
C ASN A 230 9.74 4.91 19.94
N GLU A 231 10.62 5.36 20.82
CA GLU A 231 11.04 4.65 22.02
C GLU A 231 10.24 5.19 23.21
N THR A 232 9.16 4.50 23.60
CA THR A 232 8.33 4.93 24.74
C THR A 232 8.91 4.48 26.07
N ILE A 233 9.54 3.30 26.06
CA ILE A 233 10.29 2.74 27.18
C ILE A 233 11.67 2.41 26.62
N ARG A 234 12.73 2.64 27.41
CA ARG A 234 14.10 2.36 26.98
C ARG A 234 14.22 0.93 26.43
N GLY A 235 14.72 0.79 25.21
CA GLY A 235 14.86 -0.47 24.47
C GLY A 235 13.59 -0.95 23.76
N ALA A 236 12.43 -0.37 24.05
CA ALA A 236 11.14 -0.77 23.48
C ALA A 236 10.68 0.25 22.43
N PHE A 237 10.86 -0.14 21.17
CA PHE A 237 10.47 0.66 20.02
C PHE A 237 9.08 0.28 19.52
N ILE A 238 8.26 1.28 19.18
CA ILE A 238 6.88 1.12 18.72
C ILE A 238 6.69 1.91 17.42
N THR A 239 5.99 1.31 16.45
CA THR A 239 5.68 1.98 15.18
C THR A 239 4.61 3.06 15.35
N SER A 240 4.45 3.96 14.36
CA SER A 240 3.29 4.86 14.31
C SER A 240 1.94 4.15 14.37
N GLY A 241 1.88 2.88 13.95
CA GLY A 241 0.70 2.02 14.04
C GLY A 241 0.45 1.42 15.43
N SER A 242 1.22 1.84 16.44
CA SER A 242 1.21 1.27 17.79
C SER A 242 1.57 -0.21 17.82
N GLU A 243 2.46 -0.65 16.91
CA GLU A 243 2.94 -2.04 16.86
C GLU A 243 4.34 -2.12 17.48
N PRO A 244 4.58 -3.04 18.42
CA PRO A 244 5.92 -3.28 18.95
C PRO A 244 6.88 -3.70 17.83
N LEU A 245 8.09 -3.14 17.82
CA LEU A 245 9.10 -3.47 16.81
C LEU A 245 9.49 -4.96 16.86
N GLU A 246 9.36 -5.59 18.04
CA GLU A 246 9.54 -7.03 18.28
C GLU A 246 8.65 -7.91 17.37
N CYS A 247 7.52 -7.38 16.89
CA CYS A 247 6.63 -8.09 15.97
C CYS A 247 7.14 -8.19 14.53
N PHE A 248 8.27 -7.53 14.26
CA PHE A 248 8.93 -7.50 12.96
C PHE A 248 10.32 -8.12 13.11
N LEU A 249 10.76 -8.90 12.12
CA LEU A 249 12.12 -9.47 12.09
C LEU A 249 13.15 -8.48 11.54
N TYR A 250 12.70 -7.53 10.71
CA TYR A 250 13.58 -6.62 9.98
C TYR A 250 14.04 -5.45 10.85
N ARG A 251 15.33 -5.12 10.76
CA ARG A 251 15.94 -3.93 11.38
C ARG A 251 16.89 -3.27 10.37
N ALA A 252 16.79 -1.96 10.25
CA ALA A 252 17.67 -1.13 9.42
C ALA A 252 18.46 -0.13 10.27
N TRP A 253 19.06 -0.60 11.36
CA TRP A 253 19.89 0.25 12.20
C TRP A 253 21.20 0.60 11.50
N ALA A 254 21.60 1.86 11.60
CA ALA A 254 22.96 2.26 11.23
C ALA A 254 23.98 1.60 12.19
N PRO A 255 25.26 1.45 11.79
CA PRO A 255 26.30 0.94 12.68
C PRO A 255 26.33 1.68 14.02
N GLY A 256 26.34 0.95 15.13
CA GLY A 256 26.31 1.53 16.49
C GLY A 256 24.92 1.97 16.99
N HIS A 257 23.85 1.64 16.25
CA HIS A 257 22.45 1.91 16.64
C HIS A 257 21.64 0.61 16.87
N PRO A 258 20.59 0.65 17.70
CA PRO A 258 20.27 1.74 18.63
C PRO A 258 21.40 1.87 19.64
N ARG A 259 21.70 3.08 20.11
CA ARG A 259 22.77 3.26 21.10
C ARG A 259 22.35 2.51 22.36
N SER A 260 22.94 1.35 22.62
CA SER A 260 22.86 0.73 23.93
C SER A 260 23.62 1.64 24.89
N LEU A 261 23.03 1.99 26.03
CA LEU A 261 23.88 2.43 27.13
C LEU A 261 24.70 1.23 27.57
N SER A 262 26.02 1.36 27.45
CA SER A 262 26.95 0.80 28.41
C SER A 262 26.55 1.21 29.83
#